data_AF-A0A0P0SHN2-F1
#
_entry.id   AF-A0A0P0SHN2-F1
#
_cell.length_a   1.000
_cell.length_b   1.000
_cell.length_c   1.000
_cell.angle_alpha   90.00
_cell.angle_beta   90.00
_cell.angle_gamma   90.00
#
_symmetry.space_group_name_H-M   'P 1'
#
loop_
_entity.id
_entity.type
_entity.pdbx_description
1 polymer ?
#
loop_
_entity_poly.entity_id
_entity_poly.type
_entity_poly.pdbx_seq_one_letter_code
_entity_poly.pdbx_strand_id
1 'polypeptide(L)'
;MLHRHFGPEYDHVLDQAGGRTAGEAELERRLRRRRELDVRTLDADERERFTGSWVQAQNSFVQTPRSGLRDADLLILQVMRARGYPVEHYSEREQVISVHHPDLVGHYRAAHTVAVADTHDEAGTEQLRLAMVDYQYLFDELVGAGHPETTHRGLQAP
;
A
#
# COMPACT_ATOMS: atom_id res chain seq x y z
N MET A 1 7.21 20.22 -10.48
CA MET A 1 7.32 18.80 -10.87
C MET A 1 6.87 17.88 -9.75
N LEU A 2 7.29 18.09 -8.49
CA LEU A 2 6.86 17.30 -7.33
C LEU A 2 5.33 17.24 -7.18
N HIS A 3 4.64 18.39 -7.18
CA HIS A 3 3.17 18.42 -7.08
C HIS A 3 2.46 17.61 -8.18
N ARG A 4 2.99 17.62 -9.42
CA ARG A 4 2.44 16.80 -10.52
C ARG A 4 2.65 15.30 -10.28
N HIS A 5 3.78 14.91 -9.68
CA HIS A 5 4.10 13.51 -9.44
C HIS A 5 3.36 12.94 -8.24
N PHE A 6 3.36 13.65 -7.11
CA PHE A 6 2.79 13.18 -5.86
C PHE A 6 1.30 13.50 -5.70
N GLY A 7 0.73 14.41 -6.49
CA GLY A 7 -0.70 14.71 -6.43
C GLY A 7 -1.14 15.06 -5.00
N PRO A 8 -2.20 14.41 -4.45
CA PRO A 8 -2.66 14.64 -3.07
C PRO A 8 -1.61 14.35 -1.99
N GLU A 9 -0.67 13.43 -2.26
CA GLU A 9 0.41 13.12 -1.31
C GLU A 9 1.38 14.30 -1.15
N TYR A 10 1.46 15.21 -2.13
CA TYR A 10 2.25 16.42 -2.01
C TYR A 10 1.78 17.27 -0.82
N ASP A 11 0.49 17.61 -0.80
CA ASP A 11 -0.08 18.45 0.26
C ASP A 11 -0.02 17.74 1.61
N HIS A 12 -0.26 16.42 1.64
CA HIS A 12 -0.11 15.61 2.85
C HIS A 12 1.29 15.72 3.46
N VAL A 13 2.35 15.56 2.66
CA VAL A 13 3.73 15.62 3.16
C VAL A 13 4.10 17.03 3.61
N LEU A 14 3.60 18.06 2.93
CA LEU A 14 3.82 19.45 3.32
C LEU A 14 3.21 19.75 4.69
N ASP A 15 1.98 19.29 4.93
CA ASP A 15 1.29 19.46 6.20
C ASP A 15 2.02 18.70 7.33
N GLN A 16 2.43 17.46 7.08
CA GLN A 16 3.19 16.65 8.05
C GLN A 16 4.56 17.25 8.39
N ALA A 17 5.24 17.85 7.40
CA ALA A 17 6.57 18.44 7.57
C ALA A 17 6.55 19.85 8.16
N GLY A 18 5.37 20.45 8.36
CA GLY A 18 5.23 21.80 8.92
C GLY A 18 5.52 22.93 7.93
N GLY A 19 5.36 22.67 6.64
CA GLY A 19 5.42 23.69 5.60
C GLY A 19 6.17 23.28 4.33
N ARG A 20 6.07 24.15 3.33
CA ARG A 20 6.52 23.87 1.95
C ARG A 20 7.99 23.45 1.85
N THR A 21 8.90 24.21 2.46
CA THR A 21 10.35 23.95 2.34
C THR A 21 10.74 22.58 2.90
N ALA A 22 10.22 22.24 4.08
CA ALA A 22 10.51 20.95 4.71
C ALA A 22 9.83 19.79 3.95
N GLY A 23 8.59 19.99 3.50
CA GLY A 23 7.85 18.99 2.73
C GLY A 23 8.46 18.67 1.36
N GLU A 24 8.82 19.69 0.58
CA GLU A 24 9.50 19.48 -0.71
C GLU A 24 10.85 18.77 -0.52
N ALA A 25 11.63 19.13 0.51
CA ALA A 25 12.90 18.46 0.83
C ALA A 25 12.71 16.98 1.21
N GLU A 26 11.64 16.66 1.94
CA GLU A 26 11.26 15.29 2.27
C GLU A 26 10.88 14.49 1.02
N LEU A 27 10.03 15.05 0.14
CA LEU A 27 9.64 14.40 -1.12
C LEU A 27 10.86 14.11 -2.02
N GLU A 28 11.80 15.04 -2.10
CA GLU A 28 13.06 14.80 -2.81
C GLU A 28 13.91 13.69 -2.16
N ARG A 29 13.92 13.60 -0.83
CA ARG A 29 14.59 12.50 -0.11
C ARG A 29 13.96 11.16 -0.46
N ARG A 30 12.61 11.08 -0.49
CA ARG A 30 11.88 9.87 -0.90
C ARG A 30 12.22 9.47 -2.34
N LEU A 31 12.25 10.44 -3.27
CA LEU A 31 12.66 10.20 -4.66
C LEU A 31 14.09 9.67 -4.78
N ARG A 32 15.05 10.24 -4.05
CA ARG A 32 16.44 9.76 -4.03
C ARG A 32 16.52 8.32 -3.51
N ARG A 33 15.88 8.06 -2.37
CA ARG A 33 15.84 6.72 -1.76
C ARG A 33 15.23 5.68 -2.69
N ARG A 34 14.14 6.02 -3.38
CA ARG A 34 13.58 5.15 -4.42
C ARG A 34 14.67 4.81 -5.44
N ARG A 35 15.36 5.80 -6.02
CA ARG A 35 16.29 5.56 -7.14
C ARG A 35 17.40 4.55 -6.83
N GLU A 36 17.71 4.36 -5.56
CA GLU A 36 18.69 3.38 -5.08
C GLU A 36 18.13 1.94 -4.96
N LEU A 37 16.80 1.77 -5.02
CA LEU A 37 16.11 0.49 -4.94
C LEU A 37 15.90 -0.12 -6.33
N ASP A 38 16.18 -1.42 -6.44
CA ASP A 38 15.79 -2.24 -7.58
C ASP A 38 14.42 -2.85 -7.33
N VAL A 39 13.37 -2.07 -7.61
CA VAL A 39 11.99 -2.55 -7.50
C VAL A 39 11.57 -3.21 -8.80
N ARG A 40 11.44 -4.53 -8.77
CA ARG A 40 11.09 -5.35 -9.94
C ARG A 40 9.59 -5.64 -10.04
N THR A 41 9.20 -6.13 -11.21
CA THR A 41 7.90 -6.79 -11.42
C THR A 41 7.95 -8.23 -10.93
N LEU A 42 6.80 -8.78 -10.58
CA LEU A 42 6.64 -10.20 -10.30
C LEU A 42 6.54 -11.00 -11.61
N ASP A 43 7.06 -12.22 -11.61
CA ASP A 43 6.84 -13.16 -12.72
C ASP A 43 5.41 -13.76 -12.66
N ALA A 44 5.07 -14.65 -13.61
CA ALA A 44 3.72 -15.21 -13.67
C ALA A 44 3.41 -16.12 -12.46
N ASP A 45 4.35 -16.96 -12.07
CA ASP A 45 4.19 -17.94 -10.99
C ASP A 45 4.08 -17.24 -9.64
N GLU A 46 4.88 -16.19 -9.42
CA GLU A 46 4.78 -15.34 -8.24
C GLU A 46 3.44 -14.63 -8.15
N ARG A 47 2.94 -14.08 -9.27
CA ARG A 47 1.62 -13.44 -9.32
C ARG A 47 0.52 -14.43 -8.96
N GLU A 48 0.51 -15.61 -9.60
CA GLU A 48 -0.48 -16.66 -9.32
C GLU A 48 -0.45 -17.07 -7.84
N ARG A 49 0.74 -17.32 -7.29
CA ARG A 49 0.91 -17.68 -5.87
C ARG A 49 0.36 -16.61 -4.95
N PHE A 50 0.72 -15.34 -5.16
CA PHE A 50 0.25 -14.25 -4.30
C PHE A 50 -1.26 -14.02 -4.43
N THR A 51 -1.83 -14.10 -5.64
CA THR A 51 -3.28 -14.02 -5.85
C THR A 51 -3.99 -15.17 -5.12
N GLY A 52 -3.43 -16.39 -5.15
CA GLY A 52 -3.93 -17.51 -4.36
C GLY A 52 -3.92 -17.22 -2.85
N SER A 53 -2.82 -16.68 -2.32
CA SER A 53 -2.74 -16.27 -0.91
C SER A 53 -3.72 -15.16 -0.55
N TRP A 54 -3.99 -14.23 -1.46
CA TRP A 54 -4.96 -13.15 -1.25
C TRP A 54 -6.37 -13.69 -1.07
N VAL A 55 -6.78 -14.65 -1.90
CA VAL A 55 -8.07 -15.34 -1.76
C VAL A 55 -8.17 -16.03 -0.39
N GLN A 56 -7.08 -16.63 0.10
CA GLN A 56 -7.09 -17.23 1.44
C GLN A 56 -7.27 -16.18 2.54
N ALA A 57 -6.59 -15.03 2.46
CA ALA A 57 -6.79 -13.93 3.41
C ALA A 57 -8.23 -13.39 3.38
N GLN A 58 -8.84 -13.26 2.20
CA GLN A 58 -10.25 -12.88 2.06
C GLN A 58 -11.20 -13.92 2.69
N ASN A 59 -10.93 -15.22 2.50
CA ASN A 59 -11.72 -16.28 3.14
C ASN A 59 -11.60 -16.24 4.66
N SER A 60 -10.37 -16.07 5.18
CA SER A 60 -10.12 -15.84 6.61
C SER A 60 -10.87 -14.62 7.13
N PHE A 61 -10.94 -13.53 6.35
CA PHE A 61 -11.63 -12.32 6.73
C PHE A 61 -13.14 -12.55 6.92
N VAL A 62 -13.78 -13.33 6.05
CA VAL A 62 -15.21 -13.66 6.17
C VAL A 62 -15.51 -14.41 7.48
N GLN A 63 -14.62 -15.31 7.89
CA GLN A 63 -14.79 -16.11 9.12
C GLN A 63 -14.34 -15.37 10.37
N THR A 64 -13.24 -14.62 10.26
CA THR A 64 -12.57 -13.94 11.36
C THR A 64 -11.92 -12.66 10.83
N PRO A 65 -12.69 -11.54 10.74
CA PRO A 65 -12.26 -10.31 10.09
C PRO A 65 -10.89 -9.78 10.52
N ARG A 66 -10.61 -9.82 11.82
CA ARG A 66 -9.31 -9.38 12.37
C ARG A 66 -8.14 -10.23 11.88
N SER A 67 -8.29 -11.56 11.88
CA SER A 67 -7.24 -12.46 11.42
C SER A 67 -7.02 -12.31 9.92
N GLY A 68 -8.09 -12.28 9.12
CA GLY A 68 -7.97 -12.07 7.68
C GLY A 68 -7.34 -10.73 7.30
N LEU A 69 -7.62 -9.66 8.05
CA LEU A 69 -6.97 -8.36 7.81
C LEU A 69 -5.48 -8.40 8.15
N ARG A 70 -5.08 -9.10 9.22
CA ARG A 70 -3.67 -9.33 9.55
C ARG A 70 -2.97 -10.19 8.50
N ASP A 71 -3.64 -11.22 8.00
CA ASP A 71 -3.13 -12.06 6.91
C ASP A 71 -2.89 -11.22 5.64
N ALA A 72 -3.81 -10.29 5.34
CA ALA A 72 -3.66 -9.35 4.22
C ALA A 72 -2.47 -8.39 4.41
N ASP A 73 -2.29 -7.80 5.61
CA ASP A 73 -1.13 -6.95 5.92
C ASP A 73 0.20 -7.71 5.71
N LEU A 74 0.28 -8.94 6.25
CA LEU A 74 1.45 -9.80 6.09
C LEU A 74 1.71 -10.18 4.63
N LEU A 75 0.65 -10.45 3.86
CA LEU A 75 0.76 -10.76 2.44
C LEU A 75 1.28 -9.56 1.64
N ILE A 76 0.78 -8.35 1.91
CA ILE A 76 1.30 -7.11 1.30
C ILE A 76 2.81 -6.98 1.56
N LEU A 77 3.27 -7.25 2.79
CA LEU A 77 4.71 -7.23 3.11
C LEU A 77 5.50 -8.28 2.31
N GLN A 78 4.94 -9.48 2.11
CA GLN A 78 5.59 -10.52 1.31
C GLN A 78 5.71 -10.12 -0.16
N VAL A 79 4.67 -9.52 -0.74
CA VAL A 79 4.67 -8.98 -2.10
C VAL A 79 5.71 -7.86 -2.24
N MET A 80 5.70 -6.91 -1.30
CA MET A 80 6.69 -5.82 -1.24
C MET A 80 8.13 -6.35 -1.20
N ARG A 81 8.40 -7.33 -0.33
CA ARG A 81 9.72 -7.96 -0.22
C ARG A 81 10.12 -8.64 -1.53
N ALA A 82 9.23 -9.42 -2.14
CA ALA A 82 9.51 -10.09 -3.40
C ALA A 82 9.86 -9.09 -4.51
N ARG A 83 9.18 -7.94 -4.52
CA ARG A 83 9.45 -6.84 -5.47
C ARG A 83 10.67 -6.01 -5.15
N GLY A 84 11.32 -6.15 -3.98
CA GLY A 84 12.51 -5.38 -3.61
C GLY A 84 12.23 -4.08 -2.84
N TYR A 85 11.03 -3.91 -2.29
CA TYR A 85 10.76 -2.81 -1.35
C TYR A 85 11.43 -3.08 0.00
N PRO A 86 11.87 -2.03 0.74
CA PRO A 86 12.24 -2.18 2.14
C PRO A 86 11.01 -2.66 2.91
N VAL A 87 11.17 -3.57 3.88
CA VAL A 87 10.03 -4.13 4.64
C VAL A 87 10.26 -4.17 6.13
N GLU A 88 11.38 -3.66 6.61
CA GLU A 88 11.80 -3.66 8.01
C GLU A 88 11.00 -2.62 8.79
N HIS A 89 10.89 -1.40 8.24
CA HIS A 89 10.27 -0.27 8.90
C HIS A 89 9.09 0.28 8.10
N TYR A 90 7.98 0.53 8.79
CA TYR A 90 6.75 1.05 8.19
C TYR A 90 6.96 2.39 7.47
N SER A 91 7.65 3.31 8.13
CA SER A 91 7.96 4.62 7.56
C SER A 91 8.74 4.54 6.25
N GLU A 92 9.59 3.52 6.08
CA GLU A 92 10.38 3.33 4.86
C GLU A 92 9.54 2.74 3.73
N ARG A 93 8.70 1.74 4.05
CA ARG A 93 7.70 1.18 3.13
C ARG A 93 6.81 2.28 2.58
N GLU A 94 6.21 3.04 3.48
CA GLU A 94 5.30 4.15 3.16
C GLU A 94 5.96 5.19 2.26
N GLN A 95 7.19 5.62 2.59
CA GLN A 95 7.95 6.56 1.77
C GLN A 95 8.17 6.06 0.34
N VAL A 96 8.52 4.79 0.15
CA VAL A 96 8.74 4.24 -1.20
C VAL A 96 7.42 4.07 -1.96
N ILE A 97 6.36 3.63 -1.29
CA ILE A 97 5.01 3.53 -1.88
C ILE A 97 4.53 4.91 -2.31
N SER A 98 4.74 5.95 -1.52
CA SER A 98 4.36 7.33 -1.86
C SER A 98 4.97 7.83 -3.16
N VAL A 99 6.13 7.30 -3.56
CA VAL A 99 6.81 7.65 -4.82
C VAL A 99 6.25 6.86 -6.00
N HIS A 100 5.99 5.56 -5.83
CA HIS A 100 5.49 4.72 -6.93
C HIS A 100 3.98 4.85 -7.16
N HIS A 101 3.24 4.96 -6.06
CA HIS A 101 1.79 4.92 -6.00
C HIS A 101 1.28 6.01 -5.04
N PRO A 102 1.52 7.30 -5.36
CA PRO A 102 1.10 8.42 -4.53
C PRO A 102 -0.42 8.44 -4.29
N ASP A 103 -1.21 7.94 -5.23
CA ASP A 103 -2.68 7.85 -5.07
C ASP A 103 -3.11 6.71 -4.14
N LEU A 104 -2.24 5.71 -3.89
CA LEU A 104 -2.55 4.52 -3.08
C LEU A 104 -1.92 4.55 -1.68
N VAL A 105 -0.93 5.41 -1.43
CA VAL A 105 -0.27 5.48 -0.11
C VAL A 105 -1.26 5.85 1.00
N GLY A 106 -2.29 6.64 0.69
CA GLY A 106 -3.38 6.94 1.62
C GLY A 106 -4.14 5.69 2.07
N HIS A 107 -4.52 4.82 1.11
CA HIS A 107 -5.17 3.53 1.38
C HIS A 107 -4.24 2.63 2.21
N TYR A 108 -2.95 2.56 1.86
CA TYR A 108 -1.98 1.81 2.65
C TYR A 108 -1.90 2.28 4.10
N ARG A 109 -1.83 3.61 4.33
CA ARG A 109 -1.79 4.19 5.67
C ARG A 109 -3.05 3.87 6.48
N ALA A 110 -4.22 4.01 5.87
CA ALA A 110 -5.50 3.75 6.51
C ALA A 110 -5.63 2.27 6.93
N ALA A 111 -5.38 1.35 6.00
CA ALA A 111 -5.45 -0.08 6.26
C ALA A 111 -4.43 -0.54 7.31
N HIS A 112 -3.18 -0.07 7.22
CA HIS A 112 -2.13 -0.44 8.17
C HIS A 112 -2.45 0.01 9.58
N THR A 113 -2.99 1.22 9.74
CA THR A 113 -3.43 1.75 11.04
C THR A 113 -4.45 0.81 11.70
N VAL A 114 -5.43 0.30 10.95
CA VAL A 114 -6.45 -0.63 11.45
C VAL A 114 -5.85 -2.02 11.74
N ALA A 115 -4.95 -2.51 10.88
CA ALA A 115 -4.37 -3.84 11.01
C ALA A 115 -3.47 -4.00 12.26
N VAL A 116 -2.72 -2.95 12.62
CA VAL A 116 -1.80 -2.95 13.77
C VAL A 116 -2.42 -2.44 15.06
N ALA A 117 -3.63 -1.87 15.02
CA ALA A 117 -4.30 -1.37 16.20
C ALA A 117 -4.55 -2.49 17.22
N ASP A 118 -3.95 -2.37 18.41
CA ASP A 118 -4.22 -3.26 19.53
C ASP A 118 -5.56 -2.89 20.16
N THR A 119 -6.61 -3.54 19.69
CA THR A 119 -7.98 -3.21 20.06
C THR A 119 -8.57 -4.37 20.86
N HIS A 120 -8.43 -4.27 22.19
CA HIS A 120 -9.26 -5.02 23.12
C HIS A 120 -10.76 -4.69 22.94
N ASP A 121 -11.10 -3.59 22.25
CA ASP A 121 -12.46 -3.26 21.85
C ASP A 121 -12.52 -2.51 20.51
N GLU A 122 -13.55 -2.81 19.72
CA GLU A 122 -14.18 -1.94 18.71
C GLU A 122 -13.36 -1.42 17.50
N ALA A 123 -12.49 -2.21 16.87
CA ALA A 123 -12.43 -2.06 15.41
C ALA A 123 -13.80 -2.52 14.89
N GLY A 124 -14.72 -1.58 14.66
CA GLY A 124 -16.04 -1.90 14.14
C GLY A 124 -15.88 -2.75 12.87
N THR A 125 -16.70 -3.79 12.70
CA THR A 125 -16.59 -4.70 11.54
C THR A 125 -16.55 -3.94 10.21
N GLU A 126 -17.19 -2.77 10.16
CA GLU A 126 -17.15 -1.87 9.00
C GLU A 126 -15.78 -1.23 8.76
N GLN A 127 -15.05 -0.82 9.81
CA GLN A 127 -13.67 -0.32 9.66
C GLN A 127 -12.74 -1.42 9.14
N LEU A 128 -12.89 -2.65 9.64
CA LEU A 128 -12.14 -3.80 9.14
C LEU A 128 -12.45 -4.06 7.65
N ARG A 129 -13.71 -3.91 7.26
CA ARG A 129 -14.15 -4.08 5.86
C ARG A 129 -13.53 -3.01 4.96
N LEU A 130 -13.55 -1.75 5.38
CA LEU A 130 -12.92 -0.65 4.65
C LEU A 130 -11.40 -0.85 4.54
N ALA A 131 -10.73 -1.24 5.62
CA ALA A 131 -9.30 -1.54 5.60
C ALA A 131 -8.96 -2.71 4.65
N MET A 132 -9.81 -3.73 4.57
CA MET A 132 -9.63 -4.83 3.62
C MET A 132 -9.75 -4.36 2.16
N VAL A 133 -10.66 -3.44 1.88
CA VAL A 133 -10.81 -2.82 0.55
C VAL A 133 -9.59 -1.94 0.23
N ASP A 134 -9.12 -1.15 1.19
CA ASP A 134 -7.92 -0.33 1.05
C ASP A 134 -6.68 -1.18 0.72
N TYR A 135 -6.52 -2.34 1.39
CA TYR A 135 -5.47 -3.29 1.02
C TYR A 135 -5.68 -3.93 -0.35
N GLN A 136 -6.92 -4.16 -0.77
CA GLN A 136 -7.18 -4.72 -2.10
C GLN A 136 -6.64 -3.82 -3.21
N TYR A 137 -6.89 -2.50 -3.13
CA TYR A 137 -6.36 -1.56 -4.12
C TYR A 137 -4.84 -1.61 -4.21
N LEU A 138 -4.15 -1.66 -3.06
CA LEU A 138 -2.70 -1.75 -3.04
C LEU A 138 -2.20 -3.12 -3.54
N PHE A 139 -2.87 -4.20 -3.14
CA PHE A 139 -2.51 -5.56 -3.56
C PHE A 139 -2.61 -5.70 -5.08
N ASP A 140 -3.74 -5.27 -5.66
CA ASP A 140 -4.00 -5.36 -7.10
C ASP A 140 -2.96 -4.55 -7.89
N GLU A 141 -2.55 -3.38 -7.41
CA GLU A 141 -1.47 -2.61 -8.03
C GLU A 141 -0.10 -3.31 -7.87
N LEU A 142 0.21 -3.82 -6.67
CA LEU A 142 1.49 -4.48 -6.41
C LEU A 142 1.65 -5.82 -7.14
N VAL A 143 0.57 -6.53 -7.42
CA VAL A 143 0.61 -7.77 -8.22
C VAL A 143 0.42 -7.46 -9.71
N GLY A 144 -0.37 -6.44 -10.04
CA GLY A 144 -0.75 -6.05 -11.40
C GLY A 144 0.25 -5.18 -12.17
N ALA A 145 1.19 -4.48 -11.50
CA ALA A 145 2.17 -3.61 -12.16
C ALA A 145 3.16 -4.30 -13.14
N GLY A 146 2.92 -5.58 -13.48
CA GLY A 146 3.54 -6.28 -14.60
C GLY A 146 2.73 -6.29 -15.90
N HIS A 147 1.61 -5.55 -16.02
CA HIS A 147 0.89 -5.32 -17.29
C HIS A 147 0.45 -3.84 -17.44
N PRO A 148 0.91 -3.13 -18.50
CA PRO A 148 0.58 -1.71 -18.70
C PRO A 148 -0.87 -1.43 -19.18
N GLU A 149 -1.77 -2.42 -19.25
CA GLU A 149 -3.11 -2.23 -19.85
C GLU A 149 -4.30 -2.34 -18.88
N THR A 150 -4.12 -2.71 -17.60
CA THR A 150 -5.28 -3.01 -16.73
C THR A 150 -5.56 -1.96 -15.65
N THR A 151 -4.62 -1.07 -15.32
CA THR A 151 -4.79 -0.09 -14.22
C THR A 151 -5.88 0.96 -14.49
N HIS A 152 -6.36 1.13 -15.73
CA HIS A 152 -7.38 2.14 -16.05
C HIS A 152 -8.86 1.69 -15.91
N ARG A 153 -9.13 0.42 -15.53
CA ARG A 153 -10.52 -0.11 -15.41
C ARG A 153 -11.03 -0.24 -13.97
N GLY A 154 -10.15 -0.15 -12.96
CA GLY A 154 -10.54 -0.33 -11.55
C GLY A 154 -11.19 0.88 -10.86
N LEU A 155 -11.06 2.08 -11.42
CA LEU A 155 -11.55 3.33 -10.81
C LEU A 155 -12.97 3.74 -11.26
N GLN A 156 -13.74 2.82 -11.84
CA GLN A 156 -15.18 3.03 -12.04
C GLN A 156 -15.96 1.92 -11.35
N ALA A 157 -16.35 2.17 -10.11
CA ALA A 157 -17.55 1.58 -9.55
C ALA A 157 -18.78 2.41 -10.04
N PRO A 158 -19.93 1.77 -10.26
CA PRO A 158 -21.12 2.36 -10.92
C PRO A 158 -21.78 3.51 -10.15
#